data_AF-A0A7G2JWI5-F1
#
_entry.id   AF-A0A7G2JWI5-F1
#
_cell.length_a   1.000
_cell.length_b   1.000
_cell.length_c   1.000
_cell.angle_alpha   90.00
_cell.angle_beta   90.00
_cell.angle_gamma   90.00
#
_symmetry.space_group_name_H-M   'P 1'
#
loop_
_entity.id
_entity.type
_entity.pdbx_description
1 polymer ?
#
loop_
_entity_poly.entity_id
_entity_poly.type
_entity_poly.pdbx_seq_one_letter_code
_entity_poly.pdbx_strand_id
1 'polypeptide(L)'
;MALVAQVAQLEQAQPRYKAIKFFCEQIKHGGISSDLMRLVEIANNKKGKNRTLCDRTLNQWVLDYEKADTPEERLKALAPMQRVAKKAEEIVWLPDFLAIYRQTNGINVAEAYHYFSAEWDARFADEPLRLEMKPSIDQVRAALAKFFYFLALPLNVANKDIQKHKGRFCLVNLLPLNQSLESFDAQANHQRYFYNLFESFFV
;
A
#
# COMPACT_ATOMS: atom_id res chain seq x y z
N MET A 1 11.82 1.13 -21.81
CA MET A 1 12.77 1.66 -22.82
C MET A 1 12.27 1.49 -24.26
N ALA A 2 11.88 0.29 -24.70
CA ALA A 2 11.46 0.05 -26.10
C ALA A 2 10.34 0.97 -26.62
N LEU A 3 9.34 1.30 -25.78
CA LEU A 3 8.25 2.22 -26.18
C LEU A 3 8.75 3.64 -26.49
N VAL A 4 9.75 4.11 -25.75
CA VAL A 4 10.39 5.43 -25.98
C VAL A 4 11.25 5.39 -27.24
N ALA A 5 11.98 4.29 -27.46
CA ALA A 5 12.75 4.10 -28.68
C ALA A 5 11.86 4.09 -29.95
N GLN A 6 10.67 3.51 -29.87
CA GLN A 6 9.70 3.55 -30.97
C GLN A 6 9.24 4.98 -31.29
N VAL A 7 9.01 5.80 -30.26
CA VAL A 7 8.69 7.22 -30.45
C VAL A 7 9.87 7.97 -31.07
N ALA A 8 11.10 7.74 -30.58
CA ALA A 8 12.30 8.36 -31.14
C ALA A 8 12.53 8.00 -32.62
N GLN A 9 12.18 6.77 -33.03
CA GLN A 9 12.20 6.38 -34.44
C GLN A 9 11.17 7.16 -35.27
N LEU A 10 9.95 7.32 -34.75
CA LEU A 10 8.90 8.11 -35.42
C LEU A 10 9.27 9.60 -35.50
N GLU A 11 9.98 10.12 -34.50
CA GLU A 11 10.44 11.53 -34.47
C GLU A 11 11.40 11.89 -35.61
N GLN A 12 12.06 10.91 -36.22
CA GLN A 12 12.91 11.15 -37.41
C GLN A 12 12.11 11.61 -38.64
N ALA A 13 10.81 11.31 -38.70
CA ALA A 13 9.95 11.63 -39.84
C ALA A 13 8.88 12.69 -39.53
N GLN A 14 8.62 12.98 -38.25
CA GLN A 14 7.56 13.89 -37.83
C GLN A 14 7.82 14.51 -36.45
N PRO A 15 7.24 15.68 -36.13
CA PRO A 15 7.37 16.26 -34.79
C PRO A 15 6.85 15.35 -33.68
N ARG A 16 7.48 15.39 -32.50
CA ARG A 16 7.16 14.63 -31.28
C ARG A 16 5.66 14.45 -31.02
N TYR A 17 4.91 15.55 -31.01
CA TYR A 17 3.48 15.50 -30.69
C TYR A 17 2.69 14.65 -31.71
N LYS A 18 3.08 14.65 -32.99
CA LYS A 18 2.47 13.80 -34.02
C LYS A 18 2.92 12.35 -33.86
N ALA A 19 4.20 12.11 -33.61
CA ALA A 19 4.75 10.77 -33.37
C ALA A 19 4.04 10.07 -32.20
N ILE A 20 3.90 10.76 -31.07
CA ILE A 20 3.23 10.25 -29.87
C ILE A 20 1.75 9.97 -30.15
N LYS A 21 1.04 10.94 -30.75
CA LYS A 21 -0.39 10.79 -31.06
C LYS A 21 -0.63 9.59 -32.00
N PHE A 22 0.16 9.51 -33.07
CA PHE A 22 0.11 8.39 -34.02
C PHE A 22 0.37 7.04 -33.33
N PHE A 23 1.40 6.95 -32.48
CA PHE A 23 1.72 5.70 -31.79
C PHE A 23 0.62 5.29 -30.79
N CYS A 24 0.06 6.24 -30.03
CA CYS A 24 -1.08 6.01 -29.16
C CYS A 24 -2.32 5.52 -29.93
N GLU A 25 -2.59 6.07 -31.12
CA GLU A 25 -3.67 5.61 -32.00
C GLU A 25 -3.42 4.17 -32.49
N GLN A 26 -2.20 3.85 -32.93
CA GLN A 26 -1.86 2.48 -33.33
C GLN A 26 -2.01 1.48 -32.17
N ILE A 27 -1.64 1.85 -30.95
CA ILE A 27 -1.85 1.03 -29.75
C ILE A 27 -3.34 0.76 -29.52
N LYS A 28 -4.20 1.78 -29.63
CA LYS A 28 -5.66 1.64 -29.44
C LYS A 28 -6.30 0.70 -30.44
N HIS A 29 -5.81 0.71 -31.68
CA HIS A 29 -6.34 -0.11 -32.76
C HIS A 29 -5.62 -1.46 -32.93
N GLY A 30 -4.64 -1.78 -32.07
CA GLY A 30 -3.86 -3.02 -32.18
C GLY A 30 -2.97 -3.07 -33.41
N GLY A 31 -2.62 -1.92 -33.99
CA GLY A 31 -1.76 -1.80 -35.18
C GLY A 31 -0.25 -1.93 -34.91
N ILE A 32 0.14 -2.34 -33.70
CA ILE A 32 1.54 -2.55 -33.31
C ILE A 32 1.81 -4.04 -33.08
N SER A 33 3.08 -4.45 -33.12
CA SER A 33 3.45 -5.85 -32.93
C SER A 33 2.98 -6.39 -31.58
N SER A 34 2.74 -7.71 -31.51
CA SER A 34 2.33 -8.40 -30.27
C SER A 34 3.31 -8.17 -29.12
N ASP A 35 4.61 -8.12 -29.41
CA ASP A 35 5.65 -7.87 -28.41
C ASP A 35 5.56 -6.45 -27.85
N LEU A 36 5.32 -5.45 -28.70
CA LEU A 36 5.12 -4.07 -28.26
C LEU A 36 3.82 -3.94 -27.46
N MET A 37 2.73 -4.62 -27.86
CA MET A 37 1.49 -4.64 -27.08
C MET A 37 1.73 -5.21 -25.69
N ARG A 38 2.48 -6.32 -25.56
CA ARG A 38 2.82 -6.89 -24.26
C ARG A 38 3.58 -5.89 -23.37
N LEU A 39 4.49 -5.12 -23.94
CA LEU A 39 5.21 -4.08 -23.21
C LEU A 39 4.30 -2.92 -22.77
N VAL A 40 3.35 -2.52 -23.61
CA VAL A 40 2.30 -1.56 -23.24
C VAL A 40 1.48 -2.05 -22.05
N GLU A 41 1.11 -3.33 -22.05
CA GLU A 41 0.35 -3.94 -20.96
C GLU A 41 1.12 -4.02 -19.64
N ILE A 42 2.42 -4.33 -19.72
CA ILE A 42 3.31 -4.36 -18.54
C ILE A 42 3.49 -2.94 -17.98
N ALA A 43 3.73 -1.97 -18.86
CA ALA A 43 3.98 -0.59 -18.45
C ALA A 43 2.72 0.08 -17.86
N ASN A 44 1.54 -0.28 -18.37
CA ASN A 44 0.26 0.23 -17.87
C ASN A 44 -0.42 -0.75 -16.91
N ASN A 45 0.12 -0.87 -15.69
CA ASN A 45 -0.39 -1.74 -14.62
C ASN A 45 -1.71 -1.23 -13.97
N LYS A 46 -2.58 -0.55 -14.71
CA LYS A 46 -3.94 -0.18 -14.26
C LYS A 46 -4.89 -1.39 -14.39
N LYS A 47 -5.80 -1.54 -13.44
CA LYS A 47 -6.87 -2.57 -13.50
C LYS A 47 -7.86 -2.23 -14.64
N GLY A 48 -8.03 -3.12 -15.62
CA GLY A 48 -9.04 -2.98 -16.70
C GLY A 48 -8.68 -3.72 -18.00
N LYS A 49 -9.68 -3.99 -18.86
CA LYS A 49 -9.53 -4.69 -20.15
C LYS A 49 -9.09 -3.78 -21.32
N ASN A 50 -9.34 -2.47 -21.24
CA ASN A 50 -8.91 -1.49 -22.25
C ASN A 50 -7.61 -0.82 -21.83
N ARG A 51 -6.49 -1.52 -21.99
CA ARG A 51 -5.15 -1.03 -21.64
C ARG A 51 -4.58 -0.16 -22.77
N THR A 52 -4.69 1.15 -22.64
CA THR A 52 -4.13 2.10 -23.62
C THR A 52 -3.20 3.09 -22.92
N LEU A 53 -2.11 3.49 -23.57
CA LEU A 53 -1.29 4.61 -23.13
C LEU A 53 -1.94 5.93 -23.55
N CYS A 54 -1.81 6.96 -22.72
CA CYS A 54 -2.20 8.31 -23.09
C CYS A 54 -0.98 9.13 -23.49
N ASP A 55 -1.22 10.10 -24.38
CA ASP A 55 -0.19 10.95 -24.98
C ASP A 55 0.67 11.65 -23.91
N ARG A 56 0.02 12.12 -22.83
CA ARG A 56 0.72 12.77 -21.71
C ARG A 56 1.72 11.83 -21.02
N THR A 57 1.33 10.60 -20.72
CA THR A 57 2.21 9.64 -20.05
C THR A 57 3.39 9.27 -20.93
N LEU A 58 3.13 9.00 -22.22
CA LEU A 58 4.19 8.65 -23.15
C LEU A 58 5.14 9.82 -23.39
N ASN A 59 4.63 11.05 -23.51
CA ASN A 59 5.46 12.25 -23.59
C ASN A 59 6.34 12.44 -22.35
N GLN A 60 5.79 12.22 -21.16
CA GLN A 60 6.57 12.32 -19.92
C GLN A 60 7.71 11.29 -19.91
N TRP A 61 7.48 10.06 -20.37
CA TRP A 61 8.55 9.06 -20.47
C TRP A 61 9.65 9.44 -21.46
N VAL A 62 9.30 10.09 -22.58
CA VAL A 62 10.32 10.62 -23.51
C VAL A 62 11.16 11.69 -22.81
N LEU A 63 10.54 12.63 -22.10
CA LEU A 63 11.25 13.68 -21.35
C LEU A 63 12.14 13.09 -20.24
N ASP A 64 11.64 12.12 -19.48
CA ASP A 64 12.38 11.46 -18.40
C ASP A 64 13.59 10.69 -18.96
N TYR A 65 13.45 10.11 -20.15
CA TYR A 65 14.54 9.45 -20.87
C TYR A 65 15.60 10.44 -21.36
N GLU A 66 15.19 11.57 -21.93
CA GLU A 66 16.12 12.60 -22.44
C GLU A 66 16.87 13.33 -21.33
N LYS A 67 16.23 13.48 -20.17
CA LYS A 67 16.86 14.10 -18.99
C LYS A 67 17.95 13.22 -18.36
N ALA A 68 17.94 11.92 -18.64
CA ALA A 68 18.89 10.97 -18.08
C ALA A 68 20.11 10.77 -19.00
N ASP A 69 21.30 11.01 -18.43
CA ASP A 69 22.56 11.01 -19.19
C ASP A 69 23.12 9.60 -19.36
N THR A 70 22.97 8.75 -18.33
CA THR A 70 23.49 7.37 -18.34
C THR A 70 22.41 6.33 -18.64
N PRO A 71 22.78 5.15 -19.19
CA PRO A 71 21.85 4.03 -19.39
C PRO A 71 21.17 3.58 -18.09
N GLU A 72 21.88 3.58 -16.96
CA GLU A 72 21.33 3.24 -15.65
C GLU A 72 20.29 4.25 -15.19
N GLU A 73 20.56 5.55 -15.35
CA GLU A 73 19.59 6.61 -15.04
C GLU A 73 18.36 6.53 -15.92
N ARG A 74 18.51 6.21 -17.22
CA ARG A 74 17.37 6.01 -18.13
C ARG A 74 16.50 4.84 -17.70
N LEU A 75 17.11 3.74 -17.27
CA LEU A 75 16.38 2.60 -16.70
C LEU A 75 15.64 3.01 -15.43
N LYS A 76 16.31 3.74 -14.52
CA LYS A 76 15.73 4.22 -13.27
C LYS A 76 14.58 5.20 -13.49
N ALA A 77 14.73 6.12 -14.45
CA ALA A 77 13.72 7.14 -14.79
C ALA A 77 12.46 6.51 -15.42
N LEU A 78 12.65 5.46 -16.22
CA LEU A 78 11.55 4.75 -16.90
C LEU A 78 10.96 3.59 -16.08
N ALA A 79 11.56 3.25 -14.94
CA ALA A 79 11.04 2.20 -14.07
C ALA A 79 9.67 2.63 -13.51
N PRO A 80 8.67 1.73 -13.48
CA PRO A 80 7.39 2.03 -12.83
C PRO A 80 7.64 2.44 -11.38
N MET A 81 7.12 3.61 -10.98
CA MET A 81 7.30 4.09 -9.62
C MET A 81 6.78 3.06 -8.63
N GLN A 82 7.68 2.47 -7.85
CA GLN A 82 7.30 1.56 -6.78
C GLN A 82 6.50 2.38 -5.76
N ARG A 83 5.24 2.01 -5.55
CA ARG A 83 4.45 2.62 -4.48
C ARG A 83 5.12 2.28 -3.16
N VAL A 84 5.81 3.26 -2.58
CA VAL A 84 6.30 3.13 -1.21
C VAL A 84 5.08 3.11 -0.32
N ALA A 85 4.81 1.94 0.29
CA ALA A 85 3.78 1.85 1.29
C ALA A 85 4.19 2.76 2.46
N LYS A 86 3.33 3.73 2.82
CA LYS A 86 3.52 4.49 4.06
C LYS A 86 3.73 3.50 5.20
N LYS A 87 4.80 3.70 5.97
CA LYS A 87 5.08 2.85 7.13
C LYS A 87 3.99 3.10 8.19
N ALA A 88 3.78 2.15 9.10
CA ALA A 88 2.72 2.29 10.10
C ALA A 88 2.98 3.47 11.04
N GLU A 89 4.25 3.74 11.33
CA GLU A 89 4.76 4.83 12.17
C GLU A 89 4.50 6.21 11.55
N GLU A 90 4.30 6.29 10.23
CA GLU A 90 4.00 7.53 9.51
C GLU A 90 2.49 7.84 9.47
N ILE A 91 1.65 6.98 10.08
CA ILE A 91 0.20 7.14 10.10
C ILE A 91 -0.21 7.92 11.35
N VAL A 92 -0.44 9.22 11.16
CA VAL A 92 -0.69 10.21 12.24
C VAL A 92 -1.84 9.82 13.17
N TRP A 93 -2.94 9.28 12.64
CA TRP A 93 -4.13 8.91 13.42
C TRP A 93 -4.04 7.53 14.09
N LEU A 94 -3.03 6.72 13.75
CA LEU A 94 -2.94 5.34 14.20
C LEU A 94 -2.76 5.22 15.72
N PRO A 95 -1.94 6.04 16.40
CA PRO A 95 -1.82 5.99 17.85
C PRO A 95 -3.14 6.27 18.57
N ASP A 96 -3.91 7.29 18.13
CA ASP A 96 -5.22 7.62 18.72
C ASP A 96 -6.21 6.45 18.57
N PHE A 97 -6.24 5.82 17.38
CA PHE A 97 -7.07 4.62 17.17
C PHE A 97 -6.64 3.44 18.06
N LEU A 98 -5.34 3.18 18.18
CA LEU A 98 -4.81 2.09 18.98
C LEU A 98 -5.06 2.29 20.49
N ALA A 99 -5.11 3.54 20.96
CA ALA A 99 -5.46 3.86 22.34
C ALA A 99 -6.89 3.43 22.71
N ILE A 100 -7.82 3.52 21.76
CA ILE A 100 -9.20 3.06 21.91
C ILE A 100 -9.28 1.54 21.71
N TYR A 101 -8.60 1.03 20.69
CA TYR A 101 -8.65 -0.40 20.36
C TYR A 101 -7.99 -1.31 21.40
N ARG A 102 -7.00 -0.83 22.16
CA ARG A 102 -6.31 -1.60 23.23
C ARG A 102 -7.12 -1.80 24.51
N GLN A 103 -8.33 -1.24 24.60
CA GLN A 103 -9.15 -1.36 25.81
C GLN A 103 -9.46 -2.83 26.14
N THR A 104 -9.39 -3.16 27.43
CA THR A 104 -9.43 -4.53 27.99
C THR A 104 -10.71 -5.32 27.70
N ASN A 105 -11.74 -4.66 27.16
CA ASN A 105 -13.06 -5.25 26.91
C ASN A 105 -13.14 -6.01 25.57
N GLY A 106 -12.06 -6.02 24.77
CA GLY A 106 -12.00 -6.81 23.53
C GLY A 106 -13.00 -6.34 22.47
N ILE A 107 -13.17 -5.03 22.31
CA ILE A 107 -14.03 -4.45 21.27
C ILE A 107 -13.51 -4.78 19.87
N ASN A 108 -14.42 -5.07 18.94
CA ASN A 108 -14.04 -5.37 17.57
C ASN A 108 -13.60 -4.10 16.82
N VAL A 109 -12.95 -4.24 15.66
CA VAL A 109 -12.41 -3.09 14.90
C VAL A 109 -13.51 -2.09 14.48
N ALA A 110 -14.72 -2.57 14.16
CA ALA A 110 -15.80 -1.67 13.76
C ALA A 110 -16.31 -0.85 14.94
N GLU A 111 -16.48 -1.49 16.09
CA GLU A 111 -16.88 -0.85 17.34
C GLU A 111 -15.83 0.17 17.83
N ALA A 112 -14.55 -0.21 17.83
CA ALA A 112 -13.46 0.72 18.14
C ALA A 112 -13.41 1.91 17.17
N TYR A 113 -13.69 1.68 15.88
CA TYR A 113 -13.75 2.74 14.89
C TYR A 113 -14.93 3.69 15.13
N HIS A 114 -16.07 3.20 15.61
CA HIS A 114 -17.19 4.06 15.98
C HIS A 114 -16.80 5.03 17.11
N TYR A 115 -16.18 4.54 18.18
CA TYR A 115 -15.69 5.39 19.27
C TYR A 115 -14.62 6.36 18.79
N PHE A 116 -13.65 5.88 18.02
CA PHE A 116 -12.60 6.71 17.43
C PHE A 116 -13.15 7.84 16.55
N SER A 117 -14.10 7.53 15.66
CA SER A 117 -14.69 8.56 14.79
C SER A 117 -15.44 9.61 15.59
N ALA A 118 -16.19 9.20 16.62
CA ALA A 118 -16.94 10.13 17.46
C ALA A 118 -15.99 11.05 18.25
N GLU A 119 -14.92 10.49 18.83
CA GLU A 119 -13.91 11.26 19.55
C GLU A 119 -13.14 12.20 18.61
N TRP A 120 -12.78 11.75 17.41
CA TRP A 120 -12.13 12.57 16.40
C TRP A 120 -12.97 13.77 15.97
N ASP A 121 -14.27 13.53 15.70
CA ASP A 121 -15.20 14.58 15.30
C ASP A 121 -15.41 15.61 16.43
N ALA A 122 -15.49 15.15 17.68
CA ALA A 122 -15.62 16.03 18.84
C ALA A 122 -14.33 16.84 19.10
N ARG A 123 -13.16 16.20 19.00
CA ARG A 123 -11.86 16.81 19.31
C ARG A 123 -11.43 17.86 18.28
N PHE A 124 -11.81 17.68 17.01
CA PHE A 124 -11.38 18.53 15.90
C PHE A 124 -12.54 19.27 15.22
N ALA A 125 -13.67 19.44 15.90
CA ALA A 125 -14.87 20.10 15.37
C ALA A 125 -14.59 21.46 14.72
N ASP A 126 -13.67 22.24 15.30
CA ASP A 126 -13.31 23.59 14.84
C ASP A 126 -12.10 23.59 13.87
N GLU A 127 -11.55 22.42 13.53
CA GLU A 127 -10.37 22.25 12.68
C GLU A 127 -10.71 21.48 11.38
N PRO A 128 -11.25 22.15 10.34
CA PRO A 128 -11.77 21.48 9.15
C PRO A 128 -10.73 20.62 8.42
N LEU A 129 -9.47 21.08 8.37
CA LEU A 129 -8.37 20.32 7.77
C LEU A 129 -8.06 19.02 8.53
N ARG A 130 -8.25 18.99 9.85
CA ARG A 130 -8.06 17.77 10.65
C ARG A 130 -9.25 16.82 10.56
N LEU A 131 -10.47 17.34 10.38
CA LEU A 131 -11.63 16.51 10.07
C LEU A 131 -11.47 15.79 8.73
N GLU A 132 -10.92 16.46 7.70
CA GLU A 132 -10.60 15.84 6.41
C GLU A 132 -9.53 14.74 6.51
N MET A 133 -8.65 14.81 7.52
CA MET A 133 -7.62 13.80 7.78
C MET A 133 -8.14 12.55 8.49
N LYS A 134 -9.42 12.53 8.91
CA LYS A 134 -10.02 11.36 9.56
C LYS A 134 -9.97 10.15 8.62
N PRO A 135 -9.41 9.01 9.05
CA PRO A 135 -9.36 7.82 8.21
C PRO A 135 -10.74 7.19 8.04
N SER A 136 -10.93 6.47 6.93
CA SER A 136 -12.03 5.51 6.79
C SER A 136 -11.73 4.21 7.53
N ILE A 137 -12.77 3.44 7.86
CA ILE A 137 -12.63 2.11 8.48
C ILE A 137 -11.76 1.14 7.65
N ASP A 138 -11.78 1.26 6.32
CA ASP A 138 -10.93 0.44 5.44
C ASP A 138 -9.45 0.83 5.55
N GLN A 139 -9.16 2.13 5.72
CA GLN A 139 -7.79 2.60 5.98
C GLN A 139 -7.28 2.10 7.34
N VAL A 140 -8.13 2.08 8.36
CA VAL A 140 -7.85 1.48 9.67
C VAL A 140 -7.52 -0.02 9.54
N ARG A 141 -8.37 -0.79 8.88
CA ARG A 141 -8.13 -2.22 8.64
C ARG A 141 -6.82 -2.47 7.88
N ALA A 142 -6.52 -1.66 6.88
CA ALA A 142 -5.29 -1.76 6.11
C ALA A 142 -4.05 -1.43 6.95
N ALA A 143 -4.12 -0.45 7.85
CA ALA A 143 -3.03 -0.10 8.75
C ALA A 143 -2.80 -1.20 9.79
N LEU A 144 -3.86 -1.73 10.41
CA LEU A 144 -3.78 -2.85 11.35
C LEU A 144 -3.19 -4.10 10.71
N ALA A 145 -3.57 -4.41 9.46
CA ALA A 145 -3.00 -5.55 8.74
C ALA A 145 -1.47 -5.43 8.61
N LYS A 146 -0.92 -4.23 8.39
CA LYS A 146 0.53 -4.01 8.37
C LYS A 146 1.17 -4.24 9.74
N PHE A 147 0.53 -3.75 10.80
CA PHE A 147 1.01 -3.89 12.18
C PHE A 147 1.03 -5.36 12.63
N PHE A 148 -0.03 -6.12 12.35
CA PHE A 148 -0.12 -7.53 12.71
C PHE A 148 0.81 -8.44 11.90
N TYR A 149 1.05 -8.13 10.62
CA TYR A 149 2.07 -8.84 9.84
C TYR A 149 3.47 -8.61 10.41
N PHE A 150 3.77 -7.39 10.84
CA PHE A 150 5.06 -7.04 11.42
C PHE A 150 5.32 -7.69 12.79
N LEU A 151 4.29 -7.81 13.64
CA LEU A 151 4.37 -8.56 14.90
C LEU A 151 4.44 -10.09 14.70
N ALA A 152 3.88 -10.60 13.60
CA ALA A 152 3.96 -12.02 13.25
C ALA A 152 5.30 -12.41 12.60
N LEU A 153 6.09 -11.45 12.11
CA LEU A 153 7.38 -11.67 11.45
C LEU A 153 8.49 -12.27 12.36
N PRO A 154 8.65 -11.87 13.64
CA PRO A 154 9.56 -12.57 14.56
C PRO A 154 9.03 -13.94 15.03
N LEU A 155 7.73 -14.21 14.87
CA LEU A 155 7.11 -15.52 15.12
C LEU A 155 7.12 -16.34 13.81
N ASN A 156 8.30 -16.79 13.38
CA ASN A 156 8.44 -17.69 12.23
C ASN A 156 7.82 -19.06 12.53
N VAL A 157 6.49 -19.14 12.56
CA VAL A 157 5.74 -20.39 12.68
C VAL A 157 4.98 -20.57 11.38
N ALA A 158 5.54 -21.42 10.54
CA ALA A 158 4.86 -22.03 9.41
C ALA A 158 3.55 -22.67 9.89
N ASN A 159 2.42 -21.96 9.76
CA ASN A 159 1.13 -22.61 9.92
C ASN A 159 0.09 -22.02 8.96
N LYS A 160 -0.31 -22.83 7.98
CA LYS A 160 -1.35 -22.51 6.98
C LYS A 160 -2.69 -22.13 7.62
N ASP A 161 -2.92 -22.48 8.89
CA ASP A 161 -4.14 -22.18 9.62
C ASP A 161 -4.27 -20.71 10.07
N ILE A 162 -3.16 -19.96 10.19
CA ILE A 162 -3.20 -18.52 10.52
C ILE A 162 -3.85 -17.71 9.36
N GLN A 163 -3.67 -18.16 8.11
CA GLN A 163 -4.28 -17.53 6.94
C GLN A 163 -5.81 -17.72 6.86
N LYS A 164 -6.38 -18.73 7.54
CA LYS A 164 -7.85 -18.99 7.56
C LYS A 164 -8.62 -18.00 8.42
N HIS A 165 -7.97 -17.33 9.38
CA HIS A 165 -8.64 -16.45 10.35
C HIS A 165 -8.46 -14.95 10.06
N LYS A 166 -8.21 -14.56 8.80
CA LYS A 166 -7.98 -13.18 8.30
C LYS A 166 -9.03 -12.11 8.63
N GLY A 167 -10.05 -12.41 9.43
CA GLY A 167 -11.02 -11.44 9.94
C GLY A 167 -11.47 -11.68 11.37
N ARG A 168 -10.76 -12.52 12.14
CA ARG A 168 -11.18 -12.96 13.48
C ARG A 168 -10.07 -12.89 14.54
N PHE A 169 -9.03 -12.11 14.30
CA PHE A 169 -8.01 -11.83 15.31
C PHE A 169 -8.49 -10.67 16.19
N CYS A 170 -9.18 -11.00 17.27
CA CYS A 170 -9.14 -10.16 18.47
C CYS A 170 -7.73 -10.29 19.05
N LEU A 171 -7.12 -9.16 19.42
CA LEU A 171 -5.80 -9.04 20.05
C LEU A 171 -5.55 -9.99 21.25
N VAL A 172 -6.60 -10.60 21.79
CA VAL A 172 -6.61 -11.46 22.97
C VAL A 172 -5.99 -12.85 22.71
N ASN A 173 -5.88 -13.33 21.47
CA ASN A 173 -5.50 -14.73 21.18
C ASN A 173 -4.11 -14.94 20.54
N LEU A 174 -3.11 -14.14 20.91
CA LEU A 174 -1.70 -14.42 20.57
C LEU A 174 -0.95 -15.00 21.78
N LEU A 175 -1.36 -16.17 22.27
CA LEU A 175 -0.47 -16.99 23.13
C LEU A 175 0.49 -17.78 22.23
N PRO A 176 1.73 -18.07 22.69
CA PRO A 176 2.64 -18.92 21.95
C PRO A 176 2.08 -20.35 21.95
N LEU A 177 1.88 -20.91 20.77
CA LEU A 177 1.64 -22.35 20.56
C LEU A 177 2.93 -23.12 20.87
N ASN A 178 3.34 -23.15 22.13
CA ASN A 178 4.24 -24.15 22.73
C ASN A 178 4.47 -23.80 24.19
N GLN A 179 3.60 -24.27 25.08
CA GLN A 179 3.97 -24.69 26.44
C GLN A 179 2.81 -25.53 27.01
N SER A 180 3.19 -26.60 27.70
CA SER A 180 2.34 -27.65 28.26
C SER A 180 1.22 -27.10 29.15
N LEU A 181 0.06 -27.76 29.03
CA LEU A 181 -1.26 -27.41 29.59
C LEU A 181 -1.40 -27.48 31.13
N GLU A 182 -0.33 -27.47 31.92
CA GLU A 182 -0.46 -27.61 33.38
C GLU A 182 0.20 -26.44 34.11
N SER A 183 -0.64 -25.69 34.82
CA SER A 183 -0.35 -24.47 35.59
C SER A 183 0.05 -23.27 34.74
N PHE A 184 -0.78 -22.23 34.64
CA PHE A 184 -0.38 -20.82 34.53
C PHE A 184 -1.63 -19.96 34.30
N ASP A 185 -1.89 -19.01 35.20
CA ASP A 185 -2.89 -17.96 35.05
C ASP A 185 -2.57 -17.06 33.82
N ALA A 186 -3.02 -17.50 32.66
CA ALA A 186 -2.60 -16.99 31.35
C ALA A 186 -3.09 -15.57 31.04
N GLN A 187 -4.12 -15.08 31.71
CA GLN A 187 -4.80 -13.83 31.33
C GLN A 187 -4.08 -12.57 31.85
N ALA A 188 -3.41 -12.65 33.01
CA ALA A 188 -2.71 -11.51 33.62
C ALA A 188 -1.29 -11.29 33.06
N ASN A 189 -0.59 -12.37 32.68
CA ASN A 189 0.76 -12.27 32.12
C ASN A 189 0.75 -11.93 30.62
N HIS A 190 -0.28 -12.33 29.87
CA HIS A 190 -0.42 -12.01 28.44
C HIS A 190 -0.52 -10.50 28.18
N GLN A 191 -1.24 -9.77 29.03
CA GLN A 191 -1.38 -8.31 28.97
C GLN A 191 -0.04 -7.59 29.18
N ARG A 192 0.86 -8.13 30.01
CA ARG A 192 2.14 -7.50 30.37
C ARG A 192 3.18 -7.63 29.26
N TYR A 193 3.20 -8.76 28.55
CA TYR A 193 4.07 -8.94 27.37
C TYR A 193 3.64 -8.05 26.20
N PHE A 194 2.33 -7.88 25.97
CA PHE A 194 1.83 -7.01 24.92
C PHE A 194 2.12 -5.53 25.21
N TYR A 195 1.96 -5.09 26.47
CA TYR A 195 2.32 -3.75 26.91
C TYR A 195 3.82 -3.45 26.73
N ASN A 196 4.70 -4.37 27.15
CA ASN A 196 6.15 -4.15 27.08
C ASN A 196 6.68 -4.12 25.63
N LEU A 197 6.13 -4.97 24.74
CA LEU A 197 6.51 -4.96 23.33
C LEU A 197 6.02 -3.69 22.64
N PHE A 198 4.83 -3.20 22.98
CA PHE A 198 4.24 -2.00 22.38
C PHE A 198 4.90 -0.70 22.87
N GLU A 199 5.24 -0.59 24.16
CA GLU A 199 6.04 0.52 24.72
C GLU A 199 7.42 0.62 24.04
N SER A 200 8.05 -0.52 23.73
CA SER A 200 9.37 -0.52 23.08
C SER A 200 9.39 -0.06 21.61
N PHE A 201 8.23 0.07 20.95
CA PHE A 201 8.13 0.57 19.57
C PHE A 201 7.86 2.07 19.47
N PHE A 202 7.49 2.73 20.57
CA PHE A 202 7.03 4.13 20.58
C PHE A 202 7.76 5.01 21.61
N VAL A 203 8.88 4.54 22.19
CA VAL A 203 9.86 5.34 22.97
C VAL A 203 11.12 5.57 22.13
#